data_AF-A0A7E6FMQ1-F1
#
_entry.id   AF-A0A7E6FMQ1-F1
#
_cell.length_a   1.000
_cell.length_b   1.000
_cell.length_c   1.000
_cell.angle_alpha   90.00
_cell.angle_beta   90.00
_cell.angle_gamma   90.00
#
_symmetry.space_group_name_H-M   'P 1'
#
loop_
_entity.id
_entity.type
_entity.pdbx_description
1 polymer ?
#
loop_
_entity_poly.entity_id
_entity_poly.type
_entity_poly.pdbx_seq_one_letter_code
_entity_poly.pdbx_strand_id
1 'polypeptide(L)'
;MYLSLHHNYIWVLATTPLHPKHSQHIMQTQIQSSPQWPVSPAALNANCSPRLTDLAVSKKFHPLFIAPRPVQTDVPLSARNVKPSPRIILLSEPLSRRINANVQEGQKTKFHATKPATFSSSATFARLEKLAVSKGLHPNFVPNLPSQRPVTRAALSAMPSPRLEELSSPLPRRLIKNTFEPFKVNPTTQRVVASDRIVELARPKKHLL
;
A
#
# COMPACT_ATOMS: atom_id res chain seq x y z
N MET A 1 22.10 6.57 93.34
CA MET A 1 20.93 5.77 93.73
C MET A 1 20.11 5.51 92.49
N TYR A 2 19.91 4.22 92.17
CA TYR A 2 18.92 3.62 91.24
C TYR A 2 18.88 4.12 89.78
N LEU A 3 19.35 3.33 88.80
CA LEU A 3 18.64 2.22 88.10
C LEU A 3 17.45 2.75 87.27
N SER A 4 17.18 2.37 86.02
CA SER A 4 17.75 1.40 85.10
C SER A 4 17.08 1.58 83.73
N LEU A 5 17.81 1.23 82.66
CA LEU A 5 17.37 0.49 81.46
C LEU A 5 15.99 0.80 80.84
N HIS A 6 15.98 1.17 79.55
CA HIS A 6 15.63 0.19 78.52
C HIS A 6 16.03 0.66 77.10
N HIS A 7 16.59 -0.27 76.35
CA HIS A 7 16.89 -0.20 74.92
C HIS A 7 15.63 0.10 74.08
N ASN A 8 15.79 0.80 72.95
CA ASN A 8 15.57 0.23 71.61
C ASN A 8 15.71 1.27 70.47
N TYR A 9 16.82 1.16 69.73
CA TYR A 9 16.91 1.00 68.28
C TYR A 9 15.83 1.58 67.33
N ILE A 10 16.30 2.49 66.44
CA ILE A 10 15.97 2.70 65.00
C ILE A 10 14.54 3.22 64.70
N TRP A 11 14.27 4.34 64.00
CA TRP A 11 14.61 4.70 62.61
C TRP A 11 14.68 6.23 62.38
N VAL A 12 15.75 6.66 61.72
CA VAL A 12 15.88 8.00 61.11
C VAL A 12 15.08 8.00 59.81
N LEU A 13 13.96 8.73 59.76
CA LEU A 13 13.25 9.03 58.51
C LEU A 13 13.59 10.46 58.07
N ALA A 14 14.64 10.60 57.28
CA ALA A 14 14.94 11.82 56.54
C ALA A 14 13.93 11.96 55.38
N THR A 15 12.87 12.74 55.59
CA THR A 15 11.96 13.13 54.50
C THR A 15 12.45 14.46 53.94
N THR A 16 13.09 14.41 52.77
CA THR A 16 13.46 15.60 51.99
C THR A 16 12.28 16.07 51.14
N PRO A 17 12.07 17.39 50.98
CA PRO A 17 10.94 17.92 50.22
C PRO A 17 11.15 17.77 48.70
N LEU A 18 10.17 17.15 48.05
CA LEU A 18 10.05 17.03 46.60
C LEU A 18 9.86 18.41 45.97
N HIS A 19 10.83 18.82 45.16
CA HIS A 19 10.74 20.00 44.31
C HIS A 19 9.84 19.70 43.10
N PRO A 20 8.77 20.47 42.82
CA PRO A 20 7.94 20.24 41.66
C PRO A 20 8.62 20.89 40.46
N LYS A 21 9.32 20.09 39.65
CA LYS A 21 9.74 20.53 38.31
C LYS A 21 8.66 20.15 37.31
N HIS A 22 7.86 21.16 37.03
CA HIS A 22 7.09 21.39 35.82
C HIS A 22 7.58 20.56 34.61
N SER A 23 6.86 19.48 34.27
CA SER A 23 7.01 18.83 32.96
C SER A 23 5.85 19.27 32.10
N GLN A 24 6.00 20.44 31.49
CA GLN A 24 5.18 20.86 30.37
C GLN A 24 5.41 19.84 29.26
N HIS A 25 4.39 19.04 28.97
CA HIS A 25 4.38 18.10 27.86
C HIS A 25 4.33 18.92 26.58
N ILE A 26 5.48 19.40 26.12
CA ILE A 26 5.62 20.07 24.83
C ILE A 26 5.25 19.00 23.79
N MET A 27 4.10 19.18 23.16
CA MET A 27 3.75 18.48 21.94
C MET A 27 4.69 18.96 20.84
N GLN A 28 5.90 18.40 20.83
CA GLN A 28 6.81 18.49 19.69
C GLN A 28 6.19 17.68 18.56
N THR A 29 5.38 18.35 17.75
CA THR A 29 5.19 17.98 16.36
C THR A 29 6.54 18.09 15.66
N GLN A 30 7.37 17.06 15.85
CA GLN A 30 8.52 16.81 15.00
C GLN A 30 7.94 16.52 13.61
N ILE A 31 7.83 17.55 12.79
CA ILE A 31 7.83 17.38 11.33
C ILE A 31 9.16 16.69 11.08
N GLN A 32 9.16 15.36 10.96
CA GLN A 32 10.38 14.66 10.60
C GLN A 32 10.76 15.16 9.20
N SER A 33 11.73 16.06 9.16
CA SER A 33 12.39 16.42 7.92
C SER A 33 12.91 15.12 7.33
N SER A 34 12.49 14.84 6.09
CA SER A 34 12.97 13.67 5.36
C SER A 34 14.50 13.69 5.39
N PRO A 35 15.17 12.53 5.54
CA PRO A 35 16.63 12.47 5.57
C PRO A 35 17.19 13.12 4.30
N GLN A 36 17.93 14.22 4.48
CA GLN A 36 18.60 14.91 3.39
C GLN A 36 19.90 14.16 3.10
N TRP A 37 19.95 13.53 1.93
CA TRP A 37 21.17 12.91 1.44
C TRP A 37 22.11 14.01 0.93
N PRO A 38 23.37 14.09 1.39
CA PRO A 38 24.31 15.07 0.87
C PRO A 38 24.60 14.76 -0.60
N VAL A 39 24.19 15.68 -1.49
CA VAL A 39 24.46 15.61 -2.93
C VAL A 39 25.70 16.45 -3.22
N SER A 40 26.61 15.97 -4.06
CA SER A 40 27.79 16.74 -4.43
C SER A 40 27.40 17.96 -5.28
N PRO A 41 28.15 19.08 -5.20
CA PRO A 41 27.88 20.27 -6.02
C PRO A 41 27.96 19.96 -7.52
N ALA A 42 28.79 19.01 -7.93
CA ALA A 42 28.87 18.55 -9.32
C ALA A 42 27.57 17.86 -9.79
N ALA A 43 26.92 17.09 -8.92
CA ALA A 43 25.64 16.46 -9.24
C ALA A 43 24.47 17.46 -9.23
N LEU A 44 24.51 18.48 -8.36
CA LEU A 44 23.54 19.58 -8.36
C LEU A 44 23.63 20.43 -9.64
N ASN A 45 24.83 20.64 -10.16
CA ASN A 45 25.10 21.45 -11.35
C ASN A 45 25.19 20.63 -12.65
N ALA A 46 24.82 19.35 -12.61
CA ALA A 46 24.92 18.48 -13.78
C ALA A 46 23.83 18.84 -14.81
N ASN A 47 24.26 19.23 -16.01
CA ASN A 47 23.33 19.48 -17.11
C ASN A 47 22.88 18.16 -17.74
N CYS A 48 21.58 18.06 -18.01
CA CYS A 48 20.98 16.90 -18.64
C CYS A 48 21.40 16.82 -20.13
N SER A 49 21.53 15.59 -20.67
CA SER A 49 21.80 15.43 -22.09
C SER A 49 20.59 15.85 -22.95
N PRO A 50 20.77 16.28 -24.21
CA PRO A 50 19.67 16.65 -25.10
C PRO A 50 18.61 15.54 -25.25
N ARG A 51 19.04 14.29 -25.27
CA ARG A 51 18.13 13.14 -25.29
C ARG A 51 17.27 13.04 -24.03
N LEU A 52 17.86 13.30 -22.86
CA LEU A 52 17.11 13.27 -21.61
C LEU A 52 16.15 14.46 -21.52
N THR A 53 16.52 15.63 -22.05
CA THR A 53 15.57 16.76 -22.14
C THR A 53 14.38 16.41 -23.04
N ASP A 54 14.61 15.71 -24.15
CA ASP A 54 13.53 15.26 -25.04
C ASP A 54 12.62 14.22 -24.38
N LEU A 55 13.21 13.27 -23.62
CA LEU A 55 12.46 12.25 -22.89
C LEU A 55 11.73 12.80 -21.66
N ALA A 56 12.21 13.89 -21.08
CA ALA A 56 11.55 14.55 -19.95
C ALA A 56 10.25 15.25 -20.37
N VAL A 57 10.09 15.56 -21.66
CA VAL A 57 8.83 16.10 -22.19
C VAL A 57 7.77 14.98 -22.20
N SER A 58 6.64 15.25 -21.55
CA SER A 58 5.52 14.31 -21.55
C SER A 58 4.95 14.11 -22.96
N LYS A 59 4.41 12.92 -23.21
CA LYS A 59 3.76 12.63 -24.49
C LYS A 59 2.50 13.49 -24.65
N LYS A 60 2.26 13.98 -25.88
CA LYS A 60 1.02 14.69 -26.20
C LYS A 60 -0.17 13.74 -26.05
N PHE A 61 -1.28 14.27 -25.53
CA PHE A 61 -2.55 13.54 -25.49
C PHE A 61 -3.05 13.25 -26.91
N HIS A 62 -3.80 12.16 -27.06
CA HIS A 62 -4.49 11.83 -28.31
C HIS A 62 -5.51 12.93 -28.66
N PRO A 63 -5.75 13.27 -29.95
CA PRO A 63 -6.71 14.31 -30.34
C PRO A 63 -8.14 14.10 -29.78
N LEU A 64 -8.53 12.85 -29.54
CA LEU A 64 -9.81 12.47 -28.96
C LEU A 64 -9.76 12.24 -27.44
N PHE A 65 -8.69 12.65 -26.76
CA PHE A 65 -8.59 12.50 -25.30
C PHE A 65 -9.58 13.45 -24.62
N ILE A 66 -10.52 12.87 -23.88
CA ILE A 66 -11.47 13.60 -23.05
C ILE A 66 -11.04 13.38 -21.60
N ALA A 67 -10.65 14.46 -20.91
CA ALA A 67 -10.31 14.40 -19.49
C ALA A 67 -11.53 13.95 -18.66
N PRO A 68 -11.32 13.25 -17.53
CA PRO A 68 -12.42 12.90 -16.64
C PRO A 68 -13.17 14.17 -16.19
N ARG A 69 -14.50 14.08 -16.10
CA ARG A 69 -15.31 15.17 -15.55
C ARG A 69 -14.86 15.46 -14.11
N PRO A 70 -14.78 16.74 -13.70
CA PRO A 70 -14.45 17.08 -12.32
C PRO A 70 -15.44 16.39 -11.39
N VAL A 71 -14.92 15.79 -10.30
CA VAL A 71 -15.74 15.09 -9.29
C VAL A 71 -16.68 16.06 -8.57
N GLN A 72 -16.28 17.33 -8.49
CA GLN A 72 -17.09 18.38 -7.92
C GLN A 72 -17.93 19.03 -9.02
N THR A 73 -19.24 19.03 -8.82
CA THR A 73 -20.16 19.81 -9.65
C THR A 73 -20.21 21.22 -9.08
N ASP A 74 -19.90 22.21 -9.91
CA ASP A 74 -20.04 23.61 -9.54
C ASP A 74 -21.54 23.92 -9.41
N VAL A 75 -22.01 24.04 -8.17
CA VAL A 75 -23.41 24.38 -7.87
C VAL A 75 -23.55 25.90 -7.96
N PRO A 76 -24.46 26.44 -8.79
CA PRO A 76 -24.65 27.88 -8.90
C PRO A 76 -25.09 28.49 -7.57
N LEU A 77 -24.71 29.74 -7.31
CA LEU A 77 -25.05 30.45 -6.06
C LEU A 77 -26.55 30.48 -5.80
N SER A 78 -27.37 30.53 -6.85
CA SER A 78 -28.83 30.43 -6.76
C SER A 78 -29.27 29.11 -6.14
N ALA A 79 -28.75 27.97 -6.62
CA ALA A 79 -29.09 26.65 -6.07
C ALA A 79 -28.52 26.45 -4.66
N ARG A 80 -27.35 27.01 -4.35
CA ARG A 80 -26.73 26.92 -3.02
C ARG A 80 -27.52 27.68 -1.94
N ASN A 81 -28.13 28.81 -2.31
CA ASN A 81 -28.80 29.71 -1.38
C ASN A 81 -30.33 29.53 -1.33
N VAL A 82 -30.88 28.57 -2.08
CA VAL A 82 -32.32 28.27 -2.06
C VAL A 82 -32.73 27.76 -0.68
N LYS A 83 -33.67 28.46 -0.05
CA LYS A 83 -34.30 28.00 1.19
C LYS A 83 -35.22 26.81 0.89
N PRO A 84 -35.16 25.73 1.67
CA PRO A 84 -36.04 24.58 1.48
C PRO A 84 -37.50 24.99 1.70
N SER A 85 -38.43 24.37 0.95
CA SER A 85 -39.86 24.60 1.15
C SER A 85 -40.32 24.11 2.55
N PRO A 86 -41.42 24.66 3.11
CA PRO A 86 -41.95 24.21 4.40
C PRO A 86 -42.19 22.69 4.46
N ARG A 87 -42.60 22.08 3.34
CA ARG A 87 -42.76 20.63 3.22
C ARG A 87 -41.43 19.88 3.37
N ILE A 88 -40.35 20.36 2.75
CA ILE A 88 -39.03 19.73 2.86
C ILE A 88 -38.51 19.84 4.31
N ILE A 89 -38.75 20.98 4.96
CA ILE A 89 -38.41 21.18 6.37
C ILE A 89 -39.15 20.16 7.23
N LEU A 90 -40.47 20.02 7.05
CA LEU A 90 -41.29 19.05 7.80
C LEU A 90 -40.87 17.59 7.53
N LEU A 91 -40.45 17.26 6.31
CA LEU A 91 -39.94 15.92 5.99
C LEU A 91 -38.53 15.66 6.52
N SER A 92 -37.75 16.72 6.77
CA SER A 92 -36.43 16.62 7.38
C SER A 92 -36.47 16.37 8.88
N GLU A 93 -37.61 16.65 9.53
CA GLU A 93 -37.80 16.32 10.93
C GLU A 93 -37.83 14.78 11.11
N PRO A 94 -36.99 14.23 12.00
CA PRO A 94 -36.96 12.80 12.23
C PRO A 94 -38.27 12.35 12.86
N LEU A 95 -39.01 11.48 12.17
CA LEU A 95 -40.23 10.89 12.71
C LEU A 95 -39.86 9.99 13.90
N SER A 96 -40.14 10.47 15.11
CA SER A 96 -39.93 9.74 16.36
C SER A 96 -40.91 8.59 16.46
N ARG A 97 -40.58 7.47 15.82
CA ARG A 97 -41.32 6.23 15.97
C ARG A 97 -41.01 5.68 17.36
N ARG A 98 -42.03 5.49 18.19
CA ARG A 98 -41.88 4.68 19.42
C ARG A 98 -41.58 3.25 18.97
N ILE A 99 -40.33 2.85 19.05
CA ILE A 99 -39.91 1.47 18.79
C ILE A 99 -40.29 0.66 20.03
N ASN A 100 -41.57 0.30 20.13
CA ASN A 100 -42.04 -0.69 21.11
C ASN A 100 -41.76 -2.09 20.55
N ALA A 101 -40.53 -2.33 20.13
CA ALA A 101 -40.16 -3.57 19.48
C ALA A 101 -39.16 -4.27 20.39
N ASN A 102 -39.66 -5.23 21.16
CA ASN A 102 -38.85 -6.35 21.65
C ASN A 102 -38.40 -7.14 20.40
N VAL A 103 -37.42 -6.61 19.66
CA VAL A 103 -36.82 -7.30 18.52
C VAL A 103 -35.75 -8.20 19.11
N GLN A 104 -36.09 -9.47 19.28
CA GLN A 104 -35.07 -10.49 19.52
C GLN A 104 -34.22 -10.61 18.25
N GLU A 105 -32.90 -10.75 18.42
CA GLU A 105 -31.95 -10.93 17.32
C GLU A 105 -32.39 -12.14 16.48
N GLY A 106 -32.70 -11.90 15.18
CA GLY A 106 -33.21 -12.93 14.25
C GLY A 106 -34.71 -12.88 13.93
N GLN A 107 -35.51 -12.05 14.60
CA GLN A 107 -36.94 -11.92 14.29
C GLN A 107 -37.17 -10.97 13.09
N LYS A 108 -37.61 -11.54 11.95
CA LYS A 108 -38.02 -10.76 10.77
C LYS A 108 -39.15 -9.81 11.15
N THR A 109 -38.88 -8.51 11.15
CA THR A 109 -39.89 -7.52 11.51
C THR A 109 -40.97 -7.44 10.42
N LYS A 110 -42.24 -7.35 10.83
CA LYS A 110 -43.40 -7.24 9.92
C LYS A 110 -43.49 -5.86 9.23
N PHE A 111 -42.50 -4.98 9.40
CA PHE A 111 -42.51 -3.61 8.86
C PHE A 111 -42.43 -3.54 7.33
N HIS A 112 -42.09 -4.66 6.67
CA HIS A 112 -42.19 -4.82 5.23
C HIS A 112 -43.22 -5.89 4.87
N ALA A 113 -44.47 -5.70 5.29
CA ALA A 113 -45.59 -6.40 4.67
C ALA A 113 -45.78 -5.82 3.25
N THR A 114 -45.01 -6.32 2.28
CA THR A 114 -45.27 -6.09 0.86
C THR A 114 -46.72 -6.50 0.58
N LYS A 115 -47.56 -5.52 0.20
CA LYS A 115 -48.92 -5.82 -0.25
C LYS A 115 -48.83 -6.84 -1.39
N PRO A 116 -49.62 -7.93 -1.41
CA PRO A 116 -49.53 -8.97 -2.44
C PRO A 116 -50.00 -8.52 -3.84
N ALA A 117 -50.28 -7.23 -4.04
CA ALA A 117 -50.82 -6.68 -5.27
C ALA A 117 -49.71 -6.12 -6.18
N THR A 118 -48.83 -7.00 -6.68
CA THR A 118 -48.06 -6.84 -7.96
C THR A 118 -47.23 -8.08 -8.34
N PHE A 119 -47.32 -9.19 -7.58
CA PHE A 119 -46.61 -10.44 -7.94
C PHE A 119 -47.23 -11.19 -9.13
N SER A 120 -48.35 -10.71 -9.68
CA SER A 120 -49.09 -11.37 -10.77
C SER A 120 -48.69 -10.92 -12.17
N SER A 121 -47.40 -10.67 -12.42
CA SER A 121 -46.84 -10.64 -13.79
C SER A 121 -45.90 -11.83 -13.96
N SER A 122 -46.51 -13.01 -14.09
CA SER A 122 -45.89 -14.35 -14.10
C SER A 122 -44.82 -14.59 -15.20
N ALA A 123 -44.61 -13.65 -16.14
CA ALA A 123 -43.59 -13.78 -17.19
C ALA A 123 -42.19 -13.24 -16.81
N THR A 124 -42.08 -12.30 -15.87
CA THR A 124 -40.78 -11.67 -15.51
C THR A 124 -40.01 -12.45 -14.45
N PHE A 125 -40.71 -13.23 -13.61
CA PHE A 125 -40.11 -14.00 -12.52
C PHE A 125 -39.23 -15.15 -13.00
N ALA A 126 -39.63 -15.88 -14.06
CA ALA A 126 -38.85 -17.02 -14.55
C ALA A 126 -37.44 -16.62 -15.05
N ARG A 127 -37.34 -15.46 -15.73
CA ARG A 127 -36.04 -14.92 -16.14
C ARG A 127 -35.24 -14.42 -14.95
N LEU A 128 -35.88 -13.76 -13.99
CA LEU A 128 -35.24 -13.29 -12.77
C LEU A 128 -34.68 -14.44 -11.94
N GLU A 129 -35.44 -15.52 -11.80
CA GLU A 129 -35.02 -16.75 -11.12
C GLU A 129 -33.81 -17.37 -11.81
N LYS A 130 -33.84 -17.50 -13.14
CA LYS A 130 -32.70 -17.99 -13.93
C LYS A 130 -31.45 -17.10 -13.82
N LEU A 131 -31.63 -15.78 -13.71
CA LEU A 131 -30.53 -14.83 -13.53
C LEU A 131 -30.02 -14.75 -12.07
N ALA A 132 -30.87 -15.08 -11.11
CA ALA A 132 -30.50 -15.14 -9.69
C ALA A 132 -29.63 -16.35 -9.36
N VAL A 133 -29.68 -17.42 -10.19
CA VAL A 133 -28.75 -18.54 -10.09
C VAL A 133 -27.34 -18.06 -10.49
N SER A 134 -26.39 -18.16 -9.57
CA SER A 134 -25.00 -17.87 -9.85
C SER A 134 -24.46 -18.80 -10.93
N LYS A 135 -23.58 -18.29 -11.80
CA LYS A 135 -22.90 -19.14 -12.78
C LYS A 135 -22.04 -20.17 -12.05
N GLY A 136 -22.08 -21.41 -12.52
CA GLY A 136 -21.18 -22.47 -12.03
C GLY A 136 -19.71 -22.08 -12.24
N LEU A 137 -18.85 -22.50 -11.32
CA LEU A 137 -17.41 -22.33 -11.49
C LEU A 137 -16.91 -23.20 -12.65
N HIS A 138 -15.89 -22.74 -13.35
CA HIS A 138 -15.24 -23.51 -14.42
C HIS A 138 -14.66 -24.82 -13.84
N PRO A 139 -14.68 -25.96 -14.57
CA PRO A 139 -14.16 -27.25 -14.07
C PRO A 139 -12.71 -27.19 -13.58
N ASN A 140 -11.91 -26.29 -14.15
CA ASN A 140 -10.51 -26.05 -13.75
C ASN A 140 -10.32 -24.81 -12.86
N PHE A 141 -11.38 -24.31 -12.23
CA PHE A 141 -11.26 -23.17 -11.32
C PHE A 141 -10.48 -23.60 -10.07
N VAL A 142 -9.31 -23.01 -9.89
CA VAL A 142 -8.52 -23.15 -8.66
C VAL A 142 -8.63 -21.82 -7.91
N PRO A 143 -9.15 -21.79 -6.67
CA PRO A 143 -9.22 -20.57 -5.89
C PRO A 143 -7.81 -20.04 -5.60
N ASN A 144 -7.71 -18.71 -5.42
CA ASN A 144 -6.46 -18.11 -4.97
C ASN A 144 -6.01 -18.74 -3.66
N LEU A 145 -4.72 -19.03 -3.58
CA LEU A 145 -4.10 -19.50 -2.35
C LEU A 145 -4.16 -18.40 -1.29
N PRO A 146 -4.29 -18.74 0.00
CA PRO A 146 -4.25 -17.76 1.08
C PRO A 146 -2.91 -17.01 1.06
N SER A 147 -2.93 -15.72 1.41
CA SER A 147 -1.73 -14.86 1.44
C SER A 147 -0.65 -15.38 2.40
N GLN A 148 -1.06 -16.05 3.48
CA GLN A 148 -0.18 -16.74 4.41
C GLN A 148 -0.39 -18.24 4.28
N ARG A 149 0.64 -18.95 3.80
CA ARG A 149 0.69 -20.41 3.84
C ARG A 149 1.42 -20.84 5.11
N PRO A 150 0.87 -21.78 5.90
CA PRO A 150 1.64 -22.37 6.99
C PRO A 150 2.82 -23.12 6.38
N VAL A 151 4.03 -22.76 6.80
CA VAL A 151 5.24 -23.50 6.42
C VAL A 151 5.20 -24.85 7.10
N THR A 152 5.37 -25.93 6.34
CA THR A 152 5.36 -27.28 6.90
C THR A 152 6.51 -27.45 7.90
N ARG A 153 6.32 -28.28 8.95
CA ARG A 153 7.39 -28.55 9.92
C ARG A 153 8.66 -29.06 9.23
N ALA A 154 8.51 -29.92 8.21
CA ALA A 154 9.61 -30.44 7.42
C ALA A 154 10.42 -29.35 6.72
N ALA A 155 9.76 -28.29 6.22
CA ALA A 155 10.45 -27.16 5.59
C ALA A 155 11.15 -26.26 6.63
N LEU A 156 10.57 -26.09 7.83
CA LEU A 156 11.21 -25.36 8.92
C LEU A 156 12.42 -26.11 9.51
N SER A 157 12.39 -27.43 9.50
CA SER A 157 13.47 -28.29 10.00
C SER A 157 14.47 -28.72 8.91
N ALA A 158 14.30 -28.26 7.67
CA ALA A 158 15.20 -28.63 6.58
C ALA A 158 16.56 -27.96 6.76
N MET A 159 17.62 -28.76 6.83
CA MET A 159 18.98 -28.22 6.84
C MET A 159 19.44 -27.89 5.42
N PRO A 160 20.08 -26.72 5.21
CA PRO A 160 20.64 -26.37 3.91
C PRO A 160 21.79 -27.33 3.54
N SER A 161 22.02 -27.50 2.24
CA SER A 161 23.20 -28.25 1.77
C SER A 161 24.47 -27.43 1.98
N PRO A 162 25.66 -28.06 2.09
CA PRO A 162 26.92 -27.33 2.28
C PRO A 162 27.16 -26.25 1.22
N ARG A 163 26.78 -26.53 -0.04
CA ARG A 163 26.85 -25.55 -1.12
C ARG A 163 25.89 -24.37 -0.94
N LEU A 164 24.70 -24.59 -0.39
CA LEU A 164 23.79 -23.49 -0.06
C LEU A 164 24.35 -22.63 1.07
N GLU A 165 25.01 -23.23 2.06
CA GLU A 165 25.70 -22.49 3.12
C GLU A 165 26.82 -21.62 2.55
N GLU A 166 27.69 -22.18 1.70
CA GLU A 166 28.75 -21.43 1.00
C GLU A 166 28.18 -20.25 0.20
N LEU A 167 27.13 -20.48 -0.59
CA LEU A 167 26.51 -19.44 -1.42
C LEU A 167 25.73 -18.40 -0.61
N SER A 168 25.19 -18.79 0.54
CA SER A 168 24.51 -17.86 1.46
C SER A 168 25.48 -16.92 2.16
N SER A 169 26.75 -17.32 2.26
CA SER A 169 27.79 -16.46 2.81
C SER A 169 28.08 -15.29 1.85
N PRO A 170 28.12 -14.04 2.34
CA PRO A 170 28.45 -12.91 1.49
C PRO A 170 29.89 -13.07 0.98
N LEU A 171 30.10 -12.87 -0.32
CA LEU A 171 31.44 -12.85 -0.87
C LEU A 171 32.26 -11.79 -0.12
N PRO A 172 33.44 -12.13 0.45
CA PRO A 172 34.27 -11.15 1.10
C PRO A 172 34.63 -10.08 0.09
N ARG A 173 34.34 -8.81 0.42
CA ARG A 173 34.80 -7.65 -0.33
C ARG A 173 36.32 -7.61 -0.25
N ARG A 174 37.00 -8.35 -1.13
CA ARG A 174 38.41 -8.14 -1.39
C ARG A 174 38.51 -6.73 -1.96
N LEU A 175 39.35 -5.88 -1.36
CA LEU A 175 39.75 -4.62 -1.99
C LEU A 175 40.13 -4.96 -3.42
N ILE A 176 39.36 -4.43 -4.37
CA ILE A 176 39.66 -4.56 -5.79
C ILE A 176 41.06 -3.98 -5.90
N LYS A 177 42.09 -4.83 -6.00
CA LYS A 177 43.38 -4.35 -6.47
C LYS A 177 43.07 -3.72 -7.82
N ASN A 178 43.43 -2.45 -8.01
CA ASN A 178 43.22 -1.65 -9.22
C ASN A 178 43.96 -2.22 -10.46
N THR A 179 44.16 -3.53 -10.51
CA THR A 179 44.75 -4.31 -11.59
C THR A 179 43.68 -4.75 -12.61
N PHE A 180 42.39 -4.50 -12.33
CA PHE A 180 41.33 -4.74 -13.31
C PHE A 180 41.31 -3.60 -14.33
N GLU A 181 41.99 -3.81 -15.45
CA GLU A 181 41.82 -2.99 -16.65
C GLU A 181 40.55 -3.45 -17.38
N PRO A 182 39.49 -2.62 -17.45
CA PRO A 182 38.21 -3.01 -18.05
C PRO A 182 38.31 -3.29 -19.56
N PHE A 183 39.38 -2.82 -20.21
CA PHE A 183 39.65 -3.02 -21.63
C PHE A 183 40.67 -4.13 -21.91
N LYS A 184 41.18 -4.80 -20.88
CA LYS A 184 42.15 -5.89 -21.04
C LYS A 184 41.44 -7.18 -21.42
N VAL A 185 41.38 -7.43 -22.72
CA VAL A 185 40.87 -8.68 -23.30
C VAL A 185 41.93 -9.78 -23.17
N ASN A 186 41.51 -11.02 -22.91
CA ASN A 186 42.39 -12.18 -22.87
C ASN A 186 43.15 -12.31 -24.22
N PRO A 187 44.49 -12.50 -24.23
CA PRO A 187 45.26 -12.61 -25.47
C PRO A 187 44.78 -13.74 -26.40
N THR A 188 44.21 -14.81 -25.85
CA THR A 188 43.60 -15.88 -26.66
C THR A 188 42.38 -15.37 -27.43
N THR A 189 41.56 -14.53 -26.80
CA THR A 189 40.36 -13.94 -27.41
C THR A 189 40.71 -12.94 -28.51
N GLN A 190 41.88 -12.28 -28.46
CA GLN A 190 42.35 -11.39 -29.53
C GLN A 190 42.62 -12.12 -30.86
N ARG A 191 42.85 -13.44 -30.80
CA ARG A 191 43.11 -14.27 -31.98
C ARG A 191 41.88 -15.04 -32.46
N VAL A 192 40.73 -14.88 -31.80
CA VAL A 192 39.50 -15.56 -32.18
C VAL A 192 38.96 -14.93 -33.45
N VAL A 193 38.75 -15.76 -34.48
CA VAL A 193 38.11 -15.38 -35.73
C VAL A 193 36.59 -15.46 -35.55
N ALA A 194 35.87 -14.46 -36.04
CA ALA A 194 34.41 -14.46 -36.01
C ALA A 194 33.84 -15.61 -36.86
N SER A 195 32.72 -16.20 -36.42
CA SER A 195 32.05 -17.24 -37.21
C SER A 195 31.39 -16.66 -38.46
N ASP A 196 31.26 -17.48 -39.50
CA ASP A 196 30.64 -17.07 -40.78
C ASP A 196 29.27 -16.43 -40.60
N ARG A 197 28.48 -16.93 -39.64
CA ARG A 197 27.17 -16.39 -39.27
C ARG A 197 27.26 -14.94 -38.76
N ILE A 198 28.25 -14.64 -37.92
CA ILE A 198 28.47 -13.29 -37.39
C ILE A 198 28.92 -12.36 -38.52
N VAL A 199 29.78 -12.84 -39.41
CA VAL A 199 30.24 -12.09 -40.60
C VAL A 199 29.07 -11.77 -41.53
N GLU A 200 28.17 -12.72 -41.73
CA GLU A 200 26.95 -12.54 -42.54
C GLU A 200 26.01 -11.49 -41.92
N LEU A 201 25.75 -11.57 -40.61
CA LEU A 201 24.88 -10.64 -39.89
C LEU A 201 25.45 -9.22 -39.81
N ALA A 202 26.78 -9.08 -39.82
CA ALA A 202 27.45 -7.78 -39.85
C ALA A 202 27.33 -7.06 -41.20
N ARG A 203 26.84 -7.74 -42.26
CA ARG A 203 26.62 -7.10 -43.56
C ARG A 203 25.45 -6.09 -43.45
N PRO A 204 25.58 -4.88 -44.02
CA PRO A 204 24.51 -3.90 -43.99
C PRO A 204 23.28 -4.40 -44.76
N LYS A 205 22.09 -4.24 -44.17
CA LYS A 205 20.83 -4.58 -44.82
C LYS A 205 20.58 -3.62 -45.98
N LYS A 206 20.48 -4.15 -47.19
CA LYS A 206 20.01 -3.39 -48.35
C LYS A 206 18.51 -3.16 -48.19
N HIS A 207 18.11 -1.92 -47.93
CA HIS A 207 16.72 -1.52 -48.06
C HIS A 207 16.44 -1.27 -49.55
N LEU A 208 15.43 -1.95 -50.10
CA LEU A 208 14.94 -1.68 -51.44
C LEU A 208 14.18 -0.35 -51.40
N LEU A 209 14.64 0.61 -52.21
CA LEU A 209 13.97 1.89 -52.45
C LEU A 209 12.84 1.70 -53.46
#